data_AF-A0A956LW99-F1
#
_entry.id   AF-A0A956LW99-F1
#
_cell.length_a   1.000
_cell.length_b   1.000
_cell.length_c   1.000
_cell.angle_alpha   90.00
_cell.angle_beta   90.00
_cell.angle_gamma   90.00
#
_symmetry.space_group_name_H-M   'P 1'
#
loop_
_entity.id
_entity.type
_entity.pdbx_description
1 polymer ?
#
loop_
_entity_poly.entity_id
_entity_poly.type
_entity_poly.pdbx_seq_one_letter_code
_entity_poly.pdbx_strand_id
1 'polypeptide(L)'
;MSDVESEVDLTPEQAAEVQAALEEWRQLAAASDVMEDVLLEDSPAVTFLGRVANQLSAQQMEHLRRLVGEAVAARAGGLVADPTDRGPTFHGGIRGLFKDLDLTEEQVIAIRDALEQSRETVQDLCAQYRAGEITEDELREGRAQARADLAAAINAVLTEDQQAQLEQNKLDILVRRLNALLLRYDVRIGHRVDRLDILLDLSDAQAAAITDILMSEKTDLESLRDAVAAGNLSSAEAWDSFRALQIETNEAVRGELTEDQLTILDELRQMHEPCVMGVEL
;
A
#
# COMPACT_ATOMS: atom_id res chain seq x y z
N MET A 1 15.25 23.24 5.15
CA MET A 1 15.16 23.18 6.62
C MET A 1 14.97 24.57 7.20
N SER A 2 15.88 25.53 6.91
CA SER A 2 15.61 26.96 7.18
C SER A 2 14.24 27.40 6.66
N ASP A 3 13.81 26.84 5.53
CA ASP A 3 12.53 27.20 4.90
C ASP A 3 11.32 26.66 5.70
N VAL A 4 11.29 25.37 6.08
CA VAL A 4 10.18 24.75 6.83
C VAL A 4 9.95 25.41 8.19
N GLU A 5 11.02 25.73 8.93
CA GLU A 5 10.94 26.41 10.22
C GLU A 5 10.33 27.81 10.10
N SER A 6 10.69 28.54 9.04
CA SER A 6 10.18 29.88 8.76
C SER A 6 8.77 29.88 8.14
N GLU A 7 8.38 28.80 7.47
CA GLU A 7 7.08 28.69 6.81
C GLU A 7 5.97 28.23 7.75
N VAL A 8 6.30 27.40 8.76
CA VAL A 8 5.32 26.82 9.70
C VAL A 8 5.31 27.55 11.07
N ASP A 9 6.04 28.65 11.22
CA ASP A 9 6.12 29.43 12.47
C ASP A 9 6.42 28.55 13.70
N LEU A 10 7.41 27.66 13.59
CA LEU A 10 7.75 26.71 14.65
C LEU A 10 8.55 27.36 15.78
N THR A 11 8.25 27.00 17.02
CA THR A 11 9.15 27.25 18.15
C THR A 11 10.43 26.40 18.01
N PRO A 12 11.55 26.78 18.67
CA PRO A 12 12.78 25.98 18.60
C PRO A 12 12.62 24.52 19.05
N GLU A 13 11.73 24.26 20.02
CA GLU A 13 11.44 22.92 20.50
C GLU A 13 10.64 22.11 19.47
N GLN A 14 9.59 22.71 18.88
CA GLN A 14 8.83 22.10 17.79
C GLN A 14 9.71 21.82 16.56
N ALA A 15 10.60 22.76 16.20
CA ALA A 15 11.53 22.61 15.09
C ALA A 15 12.48 21.40 15.29
N ALA A 16 12.99 21.22 16.52
CA ALA A 16 13.85 20.08 16.84
C ALA A 16 13.10 18.73 16.71
N GLU A 17 11.85 18.66 17.15
CA GLU A 17 11.05 17.43 17.03
C GLU A 17 10.68 17.13 15.57
N VAL A 18 10.25 18.15 14.81
CA VAL A 18 9.99 18.02 13.37
C VAL A 18 11.24 17.55 12.64
N GLN A 19 12.42 18.07 12.99
CA GLN A 19 13.68 17.63 12.40
C GLN A 19 14.01 16.18 12.74
N ALA A 20 13.83 15.76 13.99
CA ALA A 20 14.06 14.37 14.41
C ALA A 20 13.13 13.41 13.66
N ALA A 21 11.84 13.75 13.56
CA ALA A 21 10.85 12.97 12.83
C ALA A 21 11.16 12.92 11.32
N LEU A 22 11.65 14.02 10.73
CA LEU A 22 12.01 14.07 9.31
C LEU A 22 13.22 13.18 9.00
N GLU A 23 14.19 13.12 9.91
CA GLU A 23 15.36 12.27 9.74
C GLU A 23 14.99 10.78 9.83
N GLU A 24 14.13 10.42 10.79
CA GLU A 24 13.55 9.08 10.85
C GLU A 24 12.75 8.75 9.58
N TRP A 25 11.93 9.69 9.10
CA TRP A 25 11.19 9.54 7.85
C TRP A 25 12.12 9.21 6.67
N ARG A 26 13.24 9.91 6.55
CA ARG A 26 14.24 9.65 5.49
C ARG A 26 14.87 8.27 5.63
N GLN A 27 15.18 7.84 6.85
CA GLN A 27 15.74 6.52 7.12
C GLN A 27 14.73 5.41 6.77
N LEU A 28 13.48 5.56 7.21
CA LEU A 28 12.38 4.65 6.87
C LEU A 28 12.12 4.62 5.37
N ALA A 29 12.09 5.77 4.70
CA ALA A 29 11.88 5.85 3.26
C ALA A 29 13.07 5.33 2.44
N ALA A 30 14.27 5.25 3.02
CA ALA A 30 15.42 4.57 2.40
C ALA A 30 15.37 3.05 2.63
N ALA A 31 14.84 2.61 3.77
CA ALA A 31 14.65 1.19 4.08
C ALA A 31 13.40 0.57 3.40
N SER A 32 12.37 1.38 3.15
CA SER A 32 11.07 0.96 2.61
C SER A 32 11.08 0.70 1.11
N ASP A 33 12.16 1.01 0.38
CA ASP A 33 12.34 0.65 -1.04
C ASP A 33 12.38 -0.90 -1.25
N VAL A 34 12.32 -1.66 -0.15
CA VAL A 34 12.29 -3.14 -0.08
C VAL A 34 10.92 -3.69 0.36
N MET A 35 9.97 -2.86 0.80
CA MET A 35 8.65 -3.32 1.29
C MET A 35 7.54 -2.98 0.30
N GLU A 36 7.27 -3.93 -0.59
CA GLU A 36 6.30 -3.87 -1.70
C GLU A 36 4.82 -3.82 -1.27
N ASP A 37 4.53 -3.76 0.03
CA ASP A 37 3.21 -4.09 0.57
C ASP A 37 2.83 -3.28 1.83
N VAL A 38 3.33 -2.04 1.88
CA VAL A 38 2.95 -1.06 2.91
C VAL A 38 1.53 -0.58 2.60
N LEU A 39 0.57 -1.01 3.42
CA LEU A 39 -0.79 -0.46 3.42
C LEU A 39 -0.73 1.05 3.69
N LEU A 40 -1.82 1.75 3.35
CA LEU A 40 -1.92 3.21 3.49
C LEU A 40 -1.50 3.71 4.90
N GLU A 41 -1.69 2.84 5.87
CA GLU A 41 -1.39 2.91 7.30
C GLU A 41 0.10 2.87 7.67
N ASP A 42 1.03 2.54 6.79
CA ASP A 42 2.45 2.38 7.13
C ASP A 42 3.35 3.28 6.27
N SER A 43 2.79 4.21 5.49
CA SER A 43 3.61 5.18 4.76
C SER A 43 4.48 5.97 5.72
N PRO A 44 5.79 6.08 5.43
CA PRO A 44 6.69 6.91 6.22
C PRO A 44 6.16 8.34 6.40
N ALA A 45 5.47 8.91 5.40
CA ALA A 45 4.93 10.28 5.47
C ALA A 45 3.79 10.40 6.48
N VAL A 46 2.87 9.42 6.51
CA VAL A 46 1.76 9.40 7.47
C VAL A 46 2.29 9.16 8.89
N THR A 47 3.29 8.29 9.04
CA THR A 47 3.97 8.05 10.33
C THR A 47 4.66 9.32 10.84
N PHE A 48 5.34 10.05 9.96
CA PHE A 48 5.93 11.36 10.27
C PHE A 48 4.87 12.35 10.78
N LEU A 49 3.76 12.50 10.05
CA LEU A 49 2.69 13.42 10.40
C LEU A 49 2.04 13.06 11.75
N GLY A 50 1.81 11.77 12.00
CA GLY A 50 1.27 11.31 13.29
C GLY A 50 2.20 11.62 14.47
N ARG A 51 3.52 11.55 14.28
CA ARG A 51 4.49 11.84 15.34
C ARG A 51 4.48 13.31 15.76
N VAL A 52 4.36 14.23 14.79
CA VAL A 52 4.47 15.68 15.04
C VAL A 52 3.11 16.33 15.35
N ALA A 53 2.00 15.66 15.07
CA ALA A 53 0.65 16.20 15.25
C ALA A 53 0.36 16.73 16.66
N ASN A 54 0.80 16.03 17.72
CA ASN A 54 0.58 16.46 19.10
C ASN A 54 1.42 17.69 19.52
N GLN A 55 2.40 18.09 18.71
CA GLN A 55 3.29 19.22 18.99
C GLN A 55 2.87 20.48 18.25
N LEU A 56 1.99 20.37 17.26
CA LEU A 56 1.68 21.45 16.32
C LEU A 56 0.23 21.89 16.48
N SER A 57 -0.03 23.19 16.30
CA SER A 57 -1.41 23.66 16.20
C SER A 57 -2.07 23.17 14.91
N ALA A 58 -3.41 23.20 14.84
CA ALA A 58 -4.15 22.79 13.64
C ALA A 58 -3.68 23.51 12.37
N GLN A 59 -3.40 24.81 12.46
CA GLN A 59 -2.89 25.61 11.34
C GLN A 59 -1.46 25.20 10.93
N GLN A 60 -0.61 24.90 11.90
CA GLN A 60 0.75 24.40 11.63
C GLN A 60 0.72 23.01 11.00
N MET A 61 -0.22 22.16 11.43
CA MET A 61 -0.41 20.83 10.85
C MET A 61 -0.93 20.90 9.41
N GLU A 62 -1.88 21.78 9.12
CA GLU A 62 -2.37 22.01 7.75
C GLU A 62 -1.21 22.45 6.83
N HIS A 63 -0.39 23.40 7.28
CA HIS A 63 0.78 23.84 6.53
C HIS A 63 1.77 22.69 6.30
N LEU A 64 2.09 21.95 7.36
CA LEU A 64 3.03 20.84 7.27
C LEU A 64 2.53 19.72 6.35
N ARG A 65 1.23 19.37 6.39
CA ARG A 65 0.63 18.40 5.47
C ARG A 65 0.82 18.81 4.02
N ARG A 66 0.57 20.09 3.69
CA ARG A 66 0.80 20.62 2.34
C ARG A 66 2.25 20.46 1.90
N LEU A 67 3.22 20.83 2.75
CA LEU A 67 4.65 20.72 2.44
C LEU A 67 5.11 19.27 2.27
N VAL A 68 4.62 18.36 3.12
CA VAL A 68 4.91 16.93 3.00
C VAL A 68 4.34 16.39 1.70
N GLY A 69 3.11 16.76 1.34
CA GLY A 69 2.49 16.36 0.08
C GLY A 69 3.26 16.84 -1.14
N GLU A 70 3.70 18.11 -1.14
CA GLU A 70 4.57 18.67 -2.18
C GLU A 70 5.91 17.92 -2.27
N ALA A 71 6.53 17.61 -1.13
CA ALA A 71 7.80 16.88 -1.08
C ALA A 71 7.68 15.44 -1.58
N VAL A 72 6.60 14.74 -1.21
CA VAL A 72 6.30 13.39 -1.71
C VAL A 72 6.05 13.42 -3.21
N ALA A 73 5.23 14.36 -3.70
CA ALA A 73 4.96 14.53 -5.13
C ALA A 73 6.25 14.83 -5.92
N ALA A 74 7.12 15.70 -5.40
CA ALA A 74 8.41 16.02 -6.02
C ALA A 74 9.35 14.81 -6.08
N ARG A 75 9.39 13.99 -5.02
CA ARG A 75 10.18 12.75 -5.00
C ARG A 75 9.68 11.73 -6.01
N ALA A 76 8.36 11.57 -6.11
CA ALA A 76 7.74 10.68 -7.09
C ALA A 76 8.04 11.10 -8.54
N GLY A 77 8.22 12.40 -8.82
CA GLY A 77 8.60 12.91 -10.15
C GLY A 77 10.10 12.81 -10.49
N GLY A 78 10.96 12.62 -9.48
CA GLY A 78 12.43 12.58 -9.66
C GLY A 78 13.04 11.17 -9.71
N LEU A 79 12.29 10.14 -9.32
CA LEU A 79 12.76 8.75 -9.28
C LEU A 79 12.59 8.05 -10.64
N VAL A 80 13.35 8.50 -11.64
CA VAL A 80 13.83 7.60 -12.69
C VAL A 80 15.07 6.93 -12.12
N ALA A 81 14.88 5.96 -11.23
CA ALA A 81 15.98 5.10 -10.83
C ALA A 81 16.48 4.36 -12.08
N ASP A 82 17.77 4.49 -12.39
CA ASP A 82 18.42 3.77 -13.49
C ASP A 82 18.11 2.27 -13.34
N PRO A 83 17.37 1.65 -14.30
CA PRO A 83 16.99 0.25 -14.20
C PRO A 83 18.20 -0.69 -14.17
N THR A 84 19.40 -0.21 -14.51
CA THR A 84 20.63 -1.00 -14.50
C THR A 84 21.34 -1.06 -13.14
N ASP A 85 20.98 -0.23 -12.16
CA ASP A 85 21.64 -0.20 -10.83
C ASP A 85 20.96 -1.12 -9.79
N ARG A 86 19.85 -1.76 -10.17
CA ARG A 86 19.23 -2.84 -9.38
C ARG A 86 19.80 -4.18 -9.85
N GLY A 87 20.84 -4.66 -9.17
CA GLY A 87 21.36 -6.01 -9.36
C GLY A 87 20.25 -7.10 -9.28
N PRO A 88 20.50 -8.31 -9.80
CA PRO A 88 19.49 -9.34 -10.13
C PRO A 88 18.83 -10.05 -8.92
N THR A 89 18.65 -9.37 -7.80
CA THR A 89 18.05 -9.94 -6.60
C THR A 89 16.53 -9.90 -6.66
N PHE A 90 15.96 -10.88 -7.37
CA PHE A 90 14.58 -11.39 -7.25
C PHE A 90 14.32 -11.88 -5.81
N HIS A 91 14.15 -10.99 -4.84
CA HIS A 91 14.10 -11.35 -3.41
C HIS A 91 12.75 -10.98 -2.80
N GLY A 92 11.86 -11.97 -2.69
CA GLY A 92 10.67 -11.87 -1.87
C GLY A 92 9.46 -12.58 -2.45
N GLY A 93 8.57 -11.82 -3.09
CA GLY A 93 7.23 -12.29 -3.51
C GLY A 93 7.25 -13.20 -4.74
N ILE A 94 7.79 -12.72 -5.86
CA ILE A 94 7.70 -13.43 -7.15
C ILE A 94 8.39 -14.80 -7.11
N ARG A 95 9.53 -14.91 -6.42
CA ARG A 95 10.25 -16.19 -6.31
C ARG A 95 9.47 -17.24 -5.51
N GLY A 96 8.66 -16.82 -4.54
CA GLY A 96 7.79 -17.72 -3.80
C GLY A 96 6.65 -18.27 -4.66
N LEU A 97 6.15 -17.45 -5.60
CA LEU A 97 5.04 -17.81 -6.47
C LEU A 97 5.40 -18.88 -7.50
N PHE A 98 6.56 -18.74 -8.16
CA PHE A 98 7.03 -19.70 -9.16
C PHE A 98 7.85 -20.85 -8.57
N LYS A 99 7.85 -20.99 -7.25
CA LYS A 99 8.58 -22.04 -6.55
C LYS A 99 8.06 -23.42 -6.95
N ASP A 100 8.97 -24.36 -7.16
CA ASP A 100 8.67 -25.78 -7.43
C ASP A 100 7.91 -26.04 -8.75
N LEU A 101 7.92 -25.09 -9.72
CA LEU A 101 7.30 -25.25 -11.04
C LEU A 101 8.19 -25.89 -12.11
N ASP A 102 9.46 -26.17 -11.80
CA ASP A 102 10.44 -26.73 -12.72
C ASP A 102 10.47 -26.04 -14.10
N LEU A 103 10.49 -24.70 -14.09
CA LEU A 103 10.45 -23.88 -15.30
C LEU A 103 11.69 -24.09 -16.18
N THR A 104 11.51 -24.15 -17.51
CA THR A 104 12.63 -24.12 -18.46
C THR A 104 13.28 -22.74 -18.52
N GLU A 105 14.51 -22.65 -19.04
CA GLU A 105 15.20 -21.36 -19.20
C GLU A 105 14.40 -20.40 -20.09
N GLU A 106 13.80 -20.91 -21.16
CA GLU A 106 12.93 -20.12 -22.05
C GLU A 106 11.67 -19.63 -21.33
N GLN A 107 11.03 -20.46 -20.51
CA GLN A 107 9.87 -20.05 -19.71
C GLN A 107 10.25 -18.95 -18.71
N VAL A 108 11.40 -19.09 -18.03
CA VAL A 108 11.89 -18.08 -17.07
C VAL A 108 12.15 -16.75 -17.76
N ILE A 109 12.75 -16.75 -18.95
CA ILE A 109 12.97 -15.53 -19.74
C ILE A 109 11.63 -14.90 -20.11
N ALA A 110 10.70 -15.68 -20.68
CA ALA A 110 9.40 -15.15 -21.10
C ALA A 110 8.56 -14.58 -19.94
N ILE A 111 8.58 -15.23 -18.76
CA ILE A 111 7.91 -14.71 -17.56
C ILE A 111 8.55 -13.41 -17.09
N ARG A 112 9.88 -13.31 -17.13
CA ARG A 112 10.59 -12.08 -16.76
C ARG A 112 10.22 -10.93 -17.70
N ASP A 113 10.22 -11.17 -19.00
CA ASP A 113 9.89 -10.16 -20.00
C ASP A 113 8.44 -9.67 -19.83
N ALA A 114 7.50 -10.59 -19.55
CA ALA A 114 6.11 -10.24 -19.26
C ALA A 114 5.97 -9.40 -17.97
N LEU A 115 6.70 -9.76 -16.91
CA LEU A 115 6.73 -8.99 -15.66
C LEU A 115 7.29 -7.57 -15.86
N GLU A 116 8.36 -7.44 -16.65
CA GLU A 116 8.97 -6.15 -16.98
C GLU A 116 8.00 -5.29 -17.78
N GLN A 117 7.35 -5.84 -18.80
CA GLN A 117 6.35 -5.13 -19.59
C GLN A 117 5.15 -4.66 -18.76
N SER A 118 4.63 -5.51 -17.87
CA SER A 118 3.53 -5.13 -16.98
C SER A 118 3.94 -4.01 -16.03
N ARG A 119 5.17 -4.07 -15.50
CA ARG A 119 5.73 -3.02 -14.65
C ARG A 119 5.86 -1.69 -15.40
N GLU A 120 6.41 -1.68 -16.61
CA GLU A 120 6.49 -0.48 -17.44
C GLU A 120 5.11 0.12 -17.70
N THR A 121 4.14 -0.73 -18.08
CA THR A 121 2.74 -0.30 -18.32
C THR A 121 2.16 0.39 -17.09
N VAL A 122 2.36 -0.16 -15.90
CA VAL A 122 1.82 0.45 -14.67
C VAL A 122 2.60 1.71 -14.26
N GLN A 123 3.90 1.77 -14.52
CA GLN A 123 4.68 3.00 -14.34
C GLN A 123 4.18 4.13 -15.23
N ASP A 124 3.86 3.83 -16.49
CA ASP A 124 3.31 4.80 -17.43
C ASP A 124 1.92 5.28 -17.00
N LEU A 125 1.02 4.36 -16.61
CA LEU A 125 -0.30 4.71 -16.06
C LEU A 125 -0.16 5.61 -14.84
N CYS A 126 0.80 5.31 -13.97
CA CYS A 126 1.12 6.14 -12.81
C CYS A 126 1.62 7.53 -13.17
N ALA A 127 2.48 7.65 -14.18
CA ALA A 127 2.94 8.94 -14.66
C ALA A 127 1.78 9.77 -15.22
N GLN A 128 0.90 9.16 -16.01
CA GLN A 128 -0.30 9.82 -16.57
C GLN A 128 -1.25 10.29 -15.47
N TYR A 129 -1.52 9.46 -14.46
CA TYR A 129 -2.39 9.83 -13.34
C TYR A 129 -1.82 11.02 -12.57
N ARG A 130 -0.52 11.02 -12.28
CA ARG A 130 0.16 12.15 -11.61
C ARG A 130 0.16 13.41 -12.45
N ALA A 131 0.24 13.29 -13.78
CA ALA A 131 0.12 14.40 -14.70
C ALA A 131 -1.33 14.94 -14.81
N GLY A 132 -2.31 14.27 -14.18
CA GLY A 132 -3.73 14.60 -14.29
C GLY A 132 -4.31 14.26 -15.67
N GLU A 133 -3.63 13.41 -16.44
CA GLU A 133 -4.05 13.00 -17.78
C GLU A 133 -5.12 11.91 -17.75
N ILE A 134 -5.12 11.09 -16.69
CA ILE A 134 -6.13 10.07 -16.42
C ILE A 134 -6.68 10.24 -15.00
N THR A 135 -7.93 9.81 -14.82
CA THR A 135 -8.64 9.75 -13.55
C THR A 135 -8.20 8.56 -12.70
N GLU A 136 -8.61 8.52 -11.43
CA GLU A 136 -8.32 7.38 -10.55
C GLU A 136 -9.01 6.10 -11.04
N ASP A 137 -10.23 6.21 -11.58
CA ASP A 137 -10.98 5.08 -12.13
C ASP A 137 -10.25 4.51 -13.35
N GLU A 138 -9.78 5.37 -14.26
CA GLU A 138 -8.97 4.95 -15.42
C GLU A 138 -7.63 4.32 -15.00
N LEU A 139 -6.97 4.84 -13.96
CA LEU A 139 -5.77 4.21 -13.40
C LEU A 139 -6.08 2.81 -12.85
N ARG A 140 -7.20 2.66 -12.13
CA ARG A 140 -7.63 1.38 -11.54
C ARG A 140 -7.94 0.36 -12.62
N GLU A 141 -8.70 0.76 -13.64
CA GLU A 141 -9.03 -0.08 -14.81
C GLU A 141 -7.77 -0.46 -15.59
N GLY A 142 -6.89 0.49 -15.89
CA GLY A 142 -5.64 0.24 -16.60
C GLY A 142 -4.73 -0.77 -15.89
N ARG A 143 -4.66 -0.71 -14.56
CA ARG A 143 -3.93 -1.71 -13.76
C ARG A 143 -4.60 -3.07 -13.74
N ALA A 144 -5.93 -3.11 -13.64
CA ALA A 144 -6.67 -4.36 -13.75
C ALA A 144 -6.38 -5.04 -15.09
N GLN A 145 -6.36 -4.25 -16.18
CA GLN A 145 -5.99 -4.75 -17.51
C GLN A 145 -4.53 -5.22 -17.56
N ALA A 146 -3.57 -4.43 -17.07
CA ALA A 146 -2.15 -4.81 -17.05
C ALA A 146 -1.88 -6.12 -16.27
N ARG A 147 -2.65 -6.39 -15.21
CA ARG A 147 -2.62 -7.66 -14.48
C ARG A 147 -3.23 -8.81 -15.28
N ALA A 148 -4.38 -8.59 -15.93
CA ALA A 148 -5.01 -9.59 -16.78
C ALA A 148 -4.10 -10.00 -17.96
N ASP A 149 -3.44 -9.02 -18.58
CA ASP A 149 -2.50 -9.25 -19.69
C ASP A 149 -1.27 -10.04 -19.22
N LEU A 150 -0.73 -9.68 -18.05
CA LEU A 150 0.38 -10.41 -17.42
C LEU A 150 0.01 -11.86 -17.08
N ALA A 151 -1.16 -12.08 -16.49
CA ALA A 151 -1.66 -13.42 -16.17
C ALA A 151 -1.85 -14.26 -17.46
N ALA A 152 -2.38 -13.66 -18.52
CA ALA A 152 -2.51 -14.31 -19.82
C ALA A 152 -1.14 -14.68 -20.42
N ALA A 153 -0.15 -13.77 -20.35
CA ALA A 153 1.21 -14.02 -20.84
C ALA A 153 1.90 -15.16 -20.08
N ILE A 154 1.75 -15.21 -18.74
CA ILE A 154 2.29 -16.30 -17.92
C ILE A 154 1.59 -17.63 -18.25
N ASN A 155 0.26 -17.64 -18.33
CA ASN A 155 -0.47 -18.88 -18.64
C ASN A 155 -0.14 -19.41 -20.05
N ALA A 156 0.17 -18.54 -21.01
CA ALA A 156 0.56 -18.94 -22.35
C ALA A 156 1.90 -19.71 -22.42
N VAL A 157 2.79 -19.53 -21.42
CA VAL A 157 4.10 -20.20 -21.40
C VAL A 157 4.15 -21.42 -20.48
N LEU A 158 3.20 -21.55 -19.55
CA LEU A 158 3.14 -22.66 -18.60
C LEU A 158 2.34 -23.85 -19.14
N THR A 159 2.74 -25.06 -18.77
CA THR A 159 1.93 -26.27 -19.00
C THR A 159 0.70 -26.30 -18.08
N GLU A 160 -0.28 -27.14 -18.39
CA GLU A 160 -1.49 -27.30 -17.54
C GLU A 160 -1.13 -27.69 -16.09
N ASP A 161 -0.18 -28.61 -15.90
CA ASP A 161 0.29 -29.01 -14.58
C ASP A 161 0.98 -27.85 -13.84
N GLN A 162 1.79 -27.05 -14.55
CA GLN A 162 2.43 -25.86 -13.98
C GLN A 162 1.42 -24.78 -13.61
N GLN A 163 0.36 -24.59 -14.42
CA GLN A 163 -0.72 -23.66 -14.11
C GLN A 163 -1.48 -24.08 -12.84
N ALA A 164 -1.79 -25.38 -12.71
CA ALA A 164 -2.43 -25.91 -11.51
C ALA A 164 -1.56 -25.74 -10.25
N GLN A 165 -0.24 -25.97 -10.36
CA GLN A 165 0.68 -25.76 -9.24
C GLN A 165 0.86 -24.28 -8.91
N LEU A 166 0.88 -23.39 -9.92
CA LEU A 166 0.91 -21.95 -9.73
C LEU A 166 -0.33 -21.48 -8.95
N GLU A 167 -1.52 -21.99 -9.30
CA GLU A 167 -2.76 -21.69 -8.60
C GLU A 167 -2.71 -22.12 -7.13
N GLN A 168 -2.17 -23.31 -6.84
CA GLN A 168 -1.95 -23.75 -5.47
C GLN A 168 -0.96 -22.84 -4.73
N ASN A 169 0.14 -22.44 -5.38
CA ASN A 169 1.12 -21.54 -4.79
C ASN A 169 0.51 -20.17 -4.44
N LYS A 170 -0.41 -19.65 -5.27
CA LYS A 170 -1.15 -18.41 -4.97
C LYS A 170 -1.98 -18.55 -3.69
N LEU A 171 -2.73 -19.64 -3.56
CA LEU A 171 -3.54 -19.93 -2.38
C LEU A 171 -2.66 -20.05 -1.12
N ASP A 172 -1.57 -20.79 -1.21
CA ASP A 172 -0.61 -20.96 -0.11
C ASP A 172 -0.01 -19.64 0.35
N ILE A 173 0.35 -18.76 -0.59
CA ILE A 173 0.87 -17.42 -0.30
C ILE A 173 -0.21 -16.59 0.40
N LEU A 174 -1.45 -16.61 -0.10
CA LEU A 174 -2.55 -15.87 0.52
C LEU A 174 -2.83 -16.35 1.95
N VAL A 175 -2.85 -17.67 2.19
CA VAL A 175 -3.02 -18.22 3.55
C VAL A 175 -1.88 -17.77 4.47
N ARG A 176 -0.62 -17.78 4.00
CA ARG A 176 0.52 -17.28 4.80
C ARG A 176 0.38 -15.79 5.09
N ARG A 177 -0.05 -15.00 4.11
CA ARG A 177 -0.29 -13.56 4.24
C ARG A 177 -1.38 -13.28 5.27
N LEU A 178 -2.54 -13.92 5.14
CA LEU A 178 -3.65 -13.81 6.09
C LEU A 178 -3.23 -14.22 7.50
N ASN A 179 -2.48 -15.32 7.66
CA ASN A 179 -1.96 -15.72 8.98
C ASN A 179 -1.02 -14.69 9.59
N ALA A 180 -0.09 -14.15 8.80
CA ALA A 180 0.85 -13.13 9.28
C ALA A 180 0.14 -11.83 9.67
N LEU A 181 -0.86 -11.43 8.88
CA LEU A 181 -1.71 -10.28 9.14
C LEU A 181 -2.55 -10.47 10.41
N LEU A 182 -3.23 -11.61 10.54
CA LEU A 182 -4.09 -11.92 11.69
C LEU A 182 -3.31 -12.03 13.00
N LEU A 183 -2.07 -12.52 12.96
CA LEU A 183 -1.20 -12.62 14.14
C LEU A 183 -0.93 -11.25 14.81
N ARG A 184 -0.93 -10.17 14.02
CA ARG A 184 -0.63 -8.81 14.51
C ARG A 184 -1.84 -7.89 14.48
N TYR A 185 -3.02 -8.42 14.18
CA TYR A 185 -4.17 -7.61 13.83
C TYR A 185 -4.61 -6.68 14.97
N ASP A 186 -4.69 -7.20 16.19
CA ASP A 186 -5.12 -6.39 17.35
C ASP A 186 -4.21 -5.20 17.62
N VAL A 187 -2.88 -5.39 17.45
CA VAL A 187 -1.90 -4.31 17.58
C VAL A 187 -2.08 -3.29 16.45
N ARG A 188 -2.36 -3.76 15.22
CA ARG A 188 -2.61 -2.90 14.07
C ARG A 188 -3.88 -2.07 14.23
N ILE A 189 -4.95 -2.64 14.78
CA ILE A 189 -6.18 -1.91 15.09
C ILE A 189 -5.86 -0.73 16.01
N GLY A 190 -5.20 -0.99 17.13
CA GLY A 190 -4.80 0.08 18.07
C GLY A 190 -3.99 1.18 17.39
N HIS A 191 -2.93 0.79 16.67
CA HIS A 191 -2.09 1.76 15.94
C HIS A 191 -2.85 2.55 14.86
N ARG A 192 -3.81 1.92 14.18
CA ARG A 192 -4.62 2.57 13.15
C ARG A 192 -5.57 3.59 13.78
N VAL A 193 -6.27 3.20 14.85
CA VAL A 193 -7.21 4.07 15.56
C VAL A 193 -6.46 5.24 16.20
N ASP A 194 -5.37 4.99 16.94
CA ASP A 194 -4.55 6.04 17.55
C ASP A 194 -4.04 7.05 16.52
N ARG A 195 -3.66 6.57 15.33
CA ARG A 195 -3.18 7.44 14.26
C ARG A 195 -4.30 8.28 13.65
N LEU A 196 -5.45 7.68 13.39
CA LEU A 196 -6.61 8.42 12.88
C LEU A 196 -7.06 9.45 13.91
N ASP A 197 -7.08 9.09 15.19
CA ASP A 197 -7.38 9.98 16.30
C ASP A 197 -6.45 11.20 16.32
N ILE A 198 -5.14 10.96 16.29
CA ILE A 198 -4.14 12.03 16.27
C ILE A 198 -4.26 12.94 15.03
N LEU A 199 -4.52 12.37 13.85
CA LEU A 199 -4.54 13.13 12.60
C LEU A 199 -5.85 13.84 12.32
N LEU A 200 -6.96 13.28 12.78
CA LEU A 200 -8.32 13.71 12.44
C LEU A 200 -9.10 14.25 13.66
N ASP A 201 -8.51 14.21 14.86
CA ASP A 201 -9.15 14.59 16.13
C ASP A 201 -10.48 13.83 16.31
N LEU A 202 -10.39 12.50 16.41
CA LEU A 202 -11.59 11.67 16.50
C LEU A 202 -12.27 11.88 17.86
N SER A 203 -13.60 11.87 17.87
CA SER A 203 -14.31 11.74 19.14
C SER A 203 -14.19 10.31 19.69
N ASP A 204 -14.30 10.16 21.02
CA ASP A 204 -14.33 8.84 21.67
C ASP A 204 -15.34 7.87 21.02
N ALA A 205 -16.49 8.40 20.58
CA ALA A 205 -17.53 7.63 19.92
C ALA A 205 -17.09 7.13 18.53
N GLN A 206 -16.44 7.99 17.74
CA GLN A 206 -15.89 7.62 16.43
C GLN A 206 -14.75 6.61 16.57
N ALA A 207 -13.83 6.83 17.51
CA ALA A 207 -12.73 5.91 17.79
C ALA A 207 -13.24 4.51 18.19
N ALA A 208 -14.28 4.45 19.03
CA ALA A 208 -14.94 3.19 19.38
C ALA A 208 -15.61 2.52 18.17
N ALA A 209 -16.36 3.27 17.36
CA ALA A 209 -17.03 2.73 16.17
C ALA A 209 -16.03 2.19 15.13
N ILE A 210 -14.94 2.91 14.88
CA ILE A 210 -13.86 2.48 13.97
C ILE A 210 -13.18 1.22 14.53
N THR A 211 -12.95 1.14 15.83
CA THR A 211 -12.41 -0.06 16.47
C THR A 211 -13.31 -1.27 16.22
N ASP A 212 -14.63 -1.11 16.38
CA ASP A 212 -15.59 -2.19 16.17
C ASP A 212 -15.63 -2.63 14.69
N ILE A 213 -15.57 -1.69 13.74
CA ILE A 213 -15.49 -1.99 12.29
C ILE A 213 -14.26 -2.85 11.99
N LEU A 214 -13.08 -2.47 12.50
CA LEU A 214 -11.85 -3.19 12.24
C LEU A 214 -11.84 -4.57 12.93
N MET A 215 -12.45 -4.69 14.11
CA MET A 215 -12.63 -5.99 14.77
C MET A 215 -13.58 -6.91 13.97
N SER A 216 -14.59 -6.35 13.31
CA SER A 216 -15.44 -7.10 12.37
C SER A 216 -14.62 -7.60 11.18
N GLU A 217 -13.85 -6.73 10.53
CA GLU A 217 -12.97 -7.09 9.41
C GLU A 217 -12.02 -8.23 9.79
N LYS A 218 -11.45 -8.22 11.01
CA LYS A 218 -10.63 -9.34 11.52
C LYS A 218 -11.38 -10.67 11.44
N THR A 219 -12.64 -10.69 11.86
CA THR A 219 -13.49 -11.89 11.85
C THR A 219 -13.76 -12.35 10.42
N ASP A 220 -13.97 -11.42 9.50
CA ASP A 220 -14.18 -11.72 8.08
C ASP A 220 -12.90 -12.24 7.41
N LEU A 221 -11.73 -11.71 7.77
CA LEU A 221 -10.43 -12.20 7.31
C LEU A 221 -10.09 -13.59 7.87
N GLU A 222 -10.48 -13.90 9.11
CA GLU A 222 -10.39 -15.25 9.67
C GLU A 222 -11.28 -16.23 8.87
N SER A 223 -12.50 -15.82 8.55
CA SER A 223 -13.44 -16.60 7.75
C SER A 223 -12.93 -16.84 6.33
N LEU A 224 -12.36 -15.81 5.70
CA LEU A 224 -11.73 -15.91 4.38
C LEU A 224 -10.54 -16.87 4.41
N ARG A 225 -9.64 -16.73 5.39
CA ARG A 225 -8.49 -17.65 5.56
C ARG A 225 -8.96 -19.09 5.65
N ASP A 226 -9.99 -19.35 6.46
CA ASP A 226 -10.50 -20.71 6.68
C ASP A 226 -11.16 -21.27 5.42
N ALA A 227 -11.87 -20.44 4.64
CA ALA A 227 -12.43 -20.82 3.35
C ALA A 227 -11.34 -21.19 2.32
N VAL A 228 -10.27 -20.39 2.24
CA VAL A 228 -9.12 -20.65 1.37
C VAL A 228 -8.38 -21.92 1.79
N ALA A 229 -8.10 -22.09 3.09
CA ALA A 229 -7.41 -23.27 3.62
C ALA A 229 -8.22 -24.56 3.43
N ALA A 230 -9.55 -24.47 3.41
CA ALA A 230 -10.44 -25.59 3.11
C ALA A 230 -10.54 -25.91 1.60
N GLY A 231 -9.97 -25.07 0.73
CA GLY A 231 -10.10 -25.22 -0.73
C GLY A 231 -11.49 -24.87 -1.26
N ASN A 232 -12.25 -24.05 -0.54
CA ASN A 232 -13.61 -23.65 -0.95
C ASN A 232 -13.61 -22.48 -1.96
N LEU A 233 -12.46 -21.84 -2.19
CA LEU A 233 -12.30 -20.70 -3.08
C LEU A 233 -11.13 -20.95 -4.04
N SER A 234 -11.29 -20.56 -5.30
CA SER A 234 -10.15 -20.37 -6.21
C SER A 234 -9.30 -19.18 -5.76
N SER A 235 -8.07 -19.05 -6.29
CA SER A 235 -7.20 -17.93 -5.95
C SER A 235 -7.82 -16.60 -6.38
N ALA A 236 -8.45 -16.56 -7.56
CA ALA A 236 -9.13 -15.38 -8.07
C ALA A 236 -10.25 -14.92 -7.12
N GLU A 237 -11.15 -15.83 -6.75
CA GLU A 237 -12.26 -15.53 -5.82
C GLU A 237 -11.75 -15.12 -4.43
N ALA A 238 -10.68 -15.75 -3.95
CA ALA A 238 -10.08 -15.44 -2.66
C ALA A 238 -9.46 -14.03 -2.64
N TRP A 239 -8.74 -13.65 -3.70
CA TRP A 239 -8.18 -12.31 -3.85
C TRP A 239 -9.26 -11.24 -4.05
N ASP A 240 -10.30 -11.53 -4.83
CA ASP A 240 -11.46 -10.65 -4.98
C ASP A 240 -12.16 -10.43 -3.65
N SER A 241 -12.38 -11.49 -2.88
CA SER A 241 -12.98 -11.41 -1.54
C SER A 241 -12.12 -10.59 -0.59
N PHE A 242 -10.80 -10.82 -0.59
CA PHE A 242 -9.87 -10.04 0.22
C PHE A 242 -9.94 -8.54 -0.11
N ARG A 243 -9.94 -8.18 -1.40
CA ARG A 243 -10.06 -6.78 -1.84
C ARG A 243 -11.41 -6.17 -1.49
N ALA A 244 -12.49 -6.92 -1.68
CA ALA A 244 -13.83 -6.47 -1.31
C ALA A 244 -13.91 -6.13 0.18
N LEU A 245 -13.35 -6.97 1.06
CA LEU A 245 -13.28 -6.70 2.50
C LEU A 245 -12.50 -5.41 2.81
N GLN A 246 -11.36 -5.18 2.14
CA GLN A 246 -10.59 -3.94 2.32
C GLN A 246 -11.39 -2.70 1.88
N ILE A 247 -12.11 -2.79 0.76
CA ILE A 247 -12.94 -1.68 0.26
C ILE A 247 -14.09 -1.40 1.22
N GLU A 248 -14.86 -2.43 1.58
CA GLU A 248 -16.01 -2.32 2.48
C GLU A 248 -15.61 -1.76 3.84
N THR A 249 -14.52 -2.26 4.42
CA THR A 249 -13.99 -1.73 5.70
C THR A 249 -13.61 -0.27 5.57
N ASN A 250 -12.92 0.12 4.50
CA ASN A 250 -12.53 1.52 4.30
C ASN A 250 -13.75 2.43 4.09
N GLU A 251 -14.77 1.98 3.36
CA GLU A 251 -16.03 2.71 3.21
C GLU A 251 -16.78 2.85 4.54
N ALA A 252 -16.83 1.79 5.35
CA ALA A 252 -17.42 1.82 6.69
C ALA A 252 -16.69 2.81 7.60
N VAL A 253 -15.35 2.78 7.64
CA VAL A 253 -14.55 3.75 8.41
C VAL A 253 -14.81 5.18 7.94
N ARG A 254 -14.88 5.42 6.63
CA ARG A 254 -15.22 6.74 6.07
C ARG A 254 -16.61 7.20 6.49
N GLY A 255 -17.56 6.29 6.62
CA GLY A 255 -18.92 6.58 7.08
C GLY A 255 -18.98 7.13 8.51
N GLU A 256 -17.97 6.87 9.34
CA GLU A 256 -17.87 7.36 10.71
C GLU A 256 -17.23 8.77 10.81
N LEU A 257 -16.69 9.29 9.71
CA LEU A 257 -15.96 10.57 9.70
C LEU A 257 -16.84 11.75 9.29
N THR A 258 -16.51 12.94 9.81
CA THR A 258 -17.13 14.18 9.36
C THR A 258 -16.60 14.60 7.97
N GLU A 259 -17.28 15.53 7.30
CA GLU A 259 -16.85 16.05 5.99
C GLU A 259 -15.45 16.70 6.05
N ASP A 260 -15.15 17.44 7.12
CA ASP A 260 -13.85 18.05 7.34
C ASP A 260 -12.76 16.97 7.55
N GLN A 261 -13.06 15.92 8.31
CA GLN A 261 -12.14 14.79 8.53
C GLN A 261 -11.91 13.99 7.24
N LEU A 262 -12.95 13.79 6.43
CA LEU A 262 -12.83 13.13 5.12
C LEU A 262 -11.91 13.91 4.18
N THR A 263 -11.99 15.24 4.20
CA THR A 263 -11.10 16.11 3.41
C THR A 263 -9.64 15.89 3.80
N ILE A 264 -9.33 15.90 5.11
CA ILE A 264 -7.97 15.63 5.61
C ILE A 264 -7.53 14.20 5.25
N LEU A 265 -8.42 13.22 5.39
CA LEU A 265 -8.12 11.83 5.05
C LEU A 265 -7.80 11.67 3.55
N ASP A 266 -8.54 12.34 2.67
CA ASP A 266 -8.32 12.29 1.23
C ASP A 266 -7.01 13.00 0.83
N GLU A 267 -6.62 14.08 1.51
CA GLU A 267 -5.28 14.67 1.38
C GLU A 267 -4.18 13.70 1.80
N LEU A 268 -4.34 13.04 2.97
CA LEU A 268 -3.40 12.03 3.45
C LEU A 268 -3.26 10.86 2.47
N ARG A 269 -4.36 10.42 1.86
CA ARG A 269 -4.36 9.37 0.83
C ARG A 269 -3.61 9.79 -0.43
N GLN A 270 -3.73 11.03 -0.87
CA GLN A 270 -2.96 11.53 -2.01
C GLN A 270 -1.45 11.55 -1.74
N MET A 271 -1.04 11.72 -0.48
CA MET A 271 0.36 11.61 -0.05
C MET A 271 0.86 10.17 0.03
N HIS A 272 -0.03 9.19 0.11
CA HIS A 272 0.36 7.79 -0.01
C HIS A 272 0.46 7.45 -1.49
N GLU A 273 1.67 7.17 -2.00
CA GLU A 273 1.85 6.84 -3.42
C GLU A 273 0.86 5.73 -3.83
N PRO A 274 -0.10 6.01 -4.73
CA PRO A 274 -1.00 4.97 -5.20
C PRO A 274 -0.26 3.97 -6.09
N CYS A 275 1.04 4.13 -6.33
CA CYS A 275 1.78 3.59 -7.47
C CYS A 275 2.64 2.35 -7.24
N VAL A 276 2.45 1.68 -6.11
CA VAL A 276 3.08 0.37 -5.89
C VAL A 276 2.27 -0.69 -6.63
N MET A 277 2.93 -1.44 -7.53
CA MET A 277 2.39 -2.67 -8.07
C MET A 277 2.33 -3.70 -6.94
N GLY A 278 1.14 -3.95 -6.39
CA GLY A 278 0.92 -5.19 -5.67
C GLY A 278 1.15 -6.34 -6.66
N VAL A 279 2.17 -7.16 -6.41
CA VAL A 279 2.47 -8.36 -7.21
C VAL A 279 1.41 -9.43 -6.90
N GLU A 280 0.19 -9.19 -7.38
CA GLU A 280 -0.90 -10.13 -7.37
C GLU A 280 -1.08 -10.62 -8.82
N LEU A 281 -0.54 -11.82 -9.08
CA LEU A 281 -0.64 -12.56 -10.33
C LEU A 281 -1.84 -13.49 -10.34
#